data_AF-A0A7X3QFV9-F1
#
_entry.id   AF-A0A7X3QFV9-F1
#
_cell.length_a   1.000
_cell.length_b   1.000
_cell.length_c   1.000
_cell.angle_alpha   90.00
_cell.angle_beta   90.00
_cell.angle_gamma   90.00
#
_symmetry.space_group_name_H-M   'P 1'
#
loop_
_entity.id
_entity.type
_entity.pdbx_description
1 polymer ?
#
loop_
_entity_poly.entity_id
_entity_poly.type
_entity_poly.pdbx_seq_one_letter_code
_entity_poly.pdbx_strand_id
1 'polypeptide(L)' 'GEGSAVVRQADPELRRLVEPWGPIGDALPIMQRIKAQLDPDGRLNPGGGPGGV' A
#
# COMPACT_ATOMS: atom_id res chain seq x y z
N GLY A 1 3.52 26.55 7.73
CA GLY A 1 3.69 25.47 8.71
C GLY A 1 3.18 24.21 8.08
N GLU A 2 3.99 23.16 8.03
CA GLU A 2 3.50 21.87 7.53
C GLU A 2 2.67 21.22 8.62
N GLY A 3 1.46 20.80 8.27
CA GLY A 3 0.54 20.10 9.16
C GLY A 3 0.09 18.80 8.53
N SER A 4 -0.09 17.76 9.34
CA SER A 4 -0.55 16.45 8.90
C SER A 4 -1.74 15.99 9.73
N ALA A 5 -2.66 15.25 9.11
CA ALA A 5 -3.77 14.58 9.79
C ALA A 5 -3.80 13.09 9.43
N VAL A 6 -4.33 12.25 10.33
CA VAL A 6 -4.46 10.80 10.11
C VAL A 6 -5.92 10.41 10.31
N VAL A 7 -6.46 9.71 9.32
CA VAL A 7 -7.80 9.10 9.40
C VAL A 7 -7.69 7.77 10.13
N ARG A 8 -8.23 7.68 11.34
CA ARG A 8 -8.18 6.45 12.15
C ARG A 8 -9.18 5.40 11.68
N GLN A 9 -10.33 5.82 11.19
CA GLN A 9 -11.42 4.98 10.73
C GLN A 9 -12.10 5.63 9.53
N ALA A 10 -12.43 4.80 8.53
CA ALA A 10 -13.07 5.20 7.30
C ALA A 10 -13.89 4.01 6.79
N ASP A 11 -15.00 4.29 6.12
CA ASP A 11 -15.66 3.27 5.29
C ASP A 11 -14.74 2.88 4.11
N PRO A 12 -15.03 1.75 3.43
CA PRO A 12 -14.19 1.28 2.32
C PRO A 12 -14.10 2.25 1.14
N GLU A 13 -15.12 3.07 0.90
CA GLU A 13 -15.09 4.04 -0.21
C GLU A 13 -14.13 5.16 0.11
N LEU A 14 -14.21 5.72 1.33
CA LEU A 14 -13.26 6.73 1.80
C LEU A 14 -11.83 6.19 1.85
N ARG A 15 -11.62 4.96 2.34
CA ARG A 15 -10.29 4.32 2.37
C ARG A 15 -9.64 4.19 0.99
N ARG A 16 -10.41 4.03 -0.09
CA ARG A 16 -9.87 3.97 -1.45
C ARG A 16 -9.45 5.35 -1.98
N LEU A 17 -10.04 6.43 -1.47
CA LEU A 17 -9.74 7.80 -1.88
C LEU A 17 -8.48 8.35 -1.22
N VAL A 18 -8.20 7.91 0.01
CA VAL A 18 -6.97 8.23 0.74
C VAL A 18 -6.06 7.01 0.76
N GLU A 19 -5.13 6.92 -0.20
CA GLU A 19 -4.08 5.89 -0.27
C GLU A 19 -3.51 5.63 1.14
N PRO A 20 -3.75 4.45 1.75
CA PRO A 20 -3.47 4.20 3.17
C PRO A 20 -2.00 4.37 3.56
N TRP A 21 -1.10 4.22 2.60
CA TRP A 21 0.34 4.22 2.82
C TRP A 21 1.00 5.59 2.54
N GLY A 22 0.23 6.57 2.05
CA GLY A 22 0.77 7.86 1.63
C GLY A 22 1.67 7.73 0.38
N PRO A 23 2.61 8.68 0.17
CA PRO A 23 3.54 8.62 -0.96
C PRO A 23 4.46 7.40 -0.87
N ILE A 24 4.30 6.44 -1.79
CA ILE A 24 5.05 5.16 -1.79
C ILE A 24 6.52 5.35 -2.26
N GLY A 25 6.80 6.40 -3.03
CA GLY A 25 8.13 6.66 -3.58
C GLY A 25 8.52 5.71 -4.72
N ASP A 26 9.82 5.63 -5.00
CA ASP A 26 10.40 4.92 -6.14
C ASP A 26 10.77 3.45 -5.85
N ALA A 27 10.59 3.00 -4.61
CA ALA A 27 10.91 1.64 -4.20
C ALA A 27 9.88 0.58 -4.63
N LEU A 28 8.68 1.00 -5.07
CA LEU A 28 7.60 0.09 -5.45
C LEU A 28 8.00 -0.97 -6.50
N PRO A 29 8.73 -0.63 -7.59
CA PRO A 29 9.16 -1.62 -8.57
C PRO A 29 10.13 -2.67 -8.00
N ILE A 30 10.92 -2.33 -6.97
CA ILE A 30 11.79 -3.29 -6.28
C ILE A 30 10.92 -4.26 -5.47
N MET A 31 9.96 -3.74 -4.69
CA MET A 31 9.06 -4.58 -3.89
C MET A 31 8.18 -5.50 -4.76
N GLN A 32 7.72 -5.03 -5.92
CA GLN A 32 7.00 -5.87 -6.89
C GLN A 32 7.85 -7.06 -7.37
N ARG A 33 9.14 -6.85 -7.64
CA ARG A 33 10.06 -7.94 -8.05
C ARG A 33 10.34 -8.91 -6.91
N ILE A 34 10.46 -8.42 -5.68
CA ILE A 34 10.63 -9.27 -4.50
C ILE A 34 9.37 -10.11 -4.30
N LYS A 35 8.18 -9.51 -4.36
CA LYS A 35 6.90 -10.21 -4.27
C LYS A 35 6.78 -11.29 -5.34
N ALA A 36 7.12 -10.97 -6.60
CA ALA A 36 7.06 -11.95 -7.68
C ALA A 36 7.96 -13.18 -7.48
N GLN A 37 9.05 -13.04 -6.72
CA GLN A 37 9.95 -14.16 -6.41
C GLN A 37 9.53 -14.94 -5.15
N LEU A 38 9.03 -14.24 -4.12
CA LEU A 38 8.75 -14.84 -2.81
C LEU A 38 7.30 -15.25 -2.61
N ASP A 39 6.36 -14.60 -3.30
CA ASP A 39 4.92 -14.84 -3.20
C ASP A 39 4.26 -14.80 -4.60
N PRO A 40 4.72 -15.63 -5.56
CA PRO A 40 4.22 -15.62 -6.94
C PRO A 40 2.72 -15.92 -7.03
N ASP A 41 2.20 -16.71 -6.09
CA ASP A 41 0.79 -17.11 -6.03
C ASP A 41 -0.06 -16.19 -5.13
N GLY A 42 0.52 -15.14 -4.55
CA GLY A 42 -0.21 -14.17 -3.72
C GLY A 42 -0.79 -14.75 -2.42
N ARG A 43 -0.18 -15.82 -1.89
CA ARG A 43 -0.64 -16.56 -0.70
C ARG A 43 -0.21 -15.90 0.60
N LEU A 44 0.94 -15.24 0.62
CA LEU A 44 1.51 -14.65 1.83
C LEU A 44 0.96 -13.23 2.09
N ASN A 45 0.77 -12.44 1.03
CA ASN A 45 0.18 -11.10 1.12
C ASN A 45 -0.77 -10.85 -0.07
N PRO A 46 -2.10 -10.91 0.10
CA PRO A 46 -3.07 -10.76 -1.00
C PRO A 46 -3.27 -9.32 -1.51
N GLY A 47 -2.29 -8.44 -1.34
CA GLY A 47 -2.34 -7.03 -1.77
C GLY A 47 -2.71 -6.04 -0.67
N GLY A 48 -2.31 -6.33 0.58
CA GLY A 48 -2.53 -5.43 1.72
C GLY A 48 -1.48 -4.33 1.87
N GLY A 49 -0.34 -4.43 1.18
CA GLY A 49 0.77 -3.49 1.31
C GLY A 49 0.68 -2.27 0.37
N PRO A 50 1.69 -1.39 0.43
CA PRO A 50 1.79 -0.20 -0.43
C PRO A 50 1.66 -0.55 -1.90
N GLY A 51 0.74 0.10 -2.63
CA GLY A 51 0.59 -0.13 -4.07
C GLY A 51 0.10 -1.54 -4.42
N GLY A 52 -0.52 -2.24 -3.47
CA GLY A 52 -1.09 -3.57 -3.67
C GLY A 52 -0.06 -4.70 -3.73
N VAL A 53 1.18 -4.47 -3.27
CA VAL A 53 2.19 -5.54 -3.11
C VAL A 53 2.14 -6.25 -1.77
#